data_AF-A0A552QS08-F1
#
_entry.id   AF-A0A552QS08-F1
#
_cell.length_a   1.000
_cell.length_b   1.000
_cell.length_c   1.000
_cell.angle_alpha   90.00
_cell.angle_beta   90.00
_cell.angle_gamma   90.00
#
_symmetry.space_group_name_H-M   'P 1'
#
loop_
_entity.id
_entity.type
_entity.pdbx_description
1 polymer ?
#
loop_
_entity_poly.entity_id
_entity_poly.type
_entity_poly.pdbx_seq_one_letter_code
_entity_poly.pdbx_strand_id
1 'polypeptide(L)'
;MGRDFGEEMNQDGEEIVVLEGAVHGKTIDSPSVICDVNLVVRKGIFLAVMGPRESGRTTLLRSLAGQVQLTSGFLWRAPEAHDAVLCGGEFDERALDGPPRLLLVDDAGPAQCTLLRAAVDDGRAVAAVATTDDVTGAAAADAVLFMRRGRVVDMVAGSNPARVRQCLRRVGGEPET
;
A
#
# COMPACT_ATOMS: atom_id res chain seq x y z
N MET A 1 -9.68 -18.31 12.47
CA MET A 1 -10.81 -17.38 12.65
C MET A 1 -10.31 -16.01 12.20
N GLY A 2 -10.24 -15.79 10.89
CA GLY A 2 -9.86 -14.51 10.30
C GLY A 2 -11.08 -13.62 10.32
N ARG A 3 -10.97 -12.45 10.96
CA ARG A 3 -12.06 -11.47 10.95
C ARG A 3 -11.95 -10.67 9.67
N ASP A 4 -13.09 -10.50 9.01
CA ASP A 4 -13.27 -9.74 7.79
C ASP A 4 -12.71 -8.32 7.93
N PHE A 5 -11.77 -7.99 7.05
CA PHE A 5 -11.24 -6.64 6.88
C PHE A 5 -12.02 -5.98 5.74
N GLY A 6 -12.91 -5.05 6.06
CA GLY A 6 -13.49 -4.15 5.04
C GLY A 6 -15.02 -4.13 4.98
N GLU A 7 -15.67 -3.65 6.03
CA GLU A 7 -16.97 -2.99 5.86
C GLU A 7 -16.68 -1.49 5.70
N GLU A 8 -17.17 -0.89 4.61
CA GLU A 8 -16.91 0.48 4.11
C GLU A 8 -15.72 0.67 3.14
N MET A 9 -15.44 -0.30 2.27
CA MET A 9 -14.80 -0.02 0.97
C MET A 9 -15.72 -0.51 -0.13
N ASN A 10 -15.92 0.31 -1.16
CA ASN A 10 -16.80 0.03 -2.29
C ASN A 10 -16.46 -1.35 -2.90
N GLN A 11 -17.34 -2.35 -2.72
CA GLN A 11 -17.08 -3.75 -3.07
C GLN A 11 -17.21 -4.03 -4.58
N ASP A 12 -17.61 -3.03 -5.37
CA ASP A 12 -18.00 -3.18 -6.78
C ASP A 12 -16.90 -2.84 -7.80
N GLY A 13 -15.67 -2.54 -7.37
CA GLY A 13 -14.57 -2.15 -8.26
C GLY A 13 -13.79 -3.32 -8.86
N GLU A 14 -13.24 -3.19 -10.07
CA GLU A 14 -12.38 -4.22 -10.70
C GLU A 14 -11.09 -4.45 -9.90
N GLU A 15 -10.77 -5.70 -9.58
CA GLU A 15 -9.52 -6.08 -8.91
C GLU A 15 -8.37 -6.07 -9.92
N ILE A 16 -7.30 -5.31 -9.61
CA ILE A 16 -6.15 -5.18 -10.53
C ILE A 16 -4.85 -5.68 -9.92
N VAL A 17 -4.81 -5.85 -8.59
CA VAL A 17 -3.72 -6.52 -7.87
C VAL A 17 -4.34 -7.39 -6.79
N VAL A 18 -3.93 -8.65 -6.74
CA VAL A 18 -4.31 -9.60 -5.68
C VAL A 18 -3.04 -10.23 -5.14
N LEU A 19 -2.83 -10.09 -3.85
CA LEU A 19 -1.74 -10.68 -3.09
C LEU A 19 -2.37 -11.58 -2.02
N GLU A 20 -2.11 -12.88 -2.07
CA GLU A 20 -2.70 -13.85 -1.13
C GLU A 20 -1.62 -14.71 -0.47
N GLY A 21 -1.73 -14.86 0.85
CA GLY A 21 -0.83 -15.66 1.68
C GLY A 21 0.65 -15.29 1.50
N ALA A 22 0.94 -14.04 1.14
CA ALA A 22 2.26 -13.66 0.68
C ALA A 22 3.29 -13.70 1.80
N VAL A 23 4.39 -14.40 1.55
CA VAL A 23 5.53 -14.49 2.46
C VAL A 23 6.79 -14.15 1.70
N HIS A 24 7.65 -13.31 2.28
CA HIS A 24 9.00 -13.08 1.78
C HIS A 24 9.99 -13.11 2.96
N GLY A 25 10.98 -13.99 2.88
CA GLY A 25 12.06 -14.13 3.86
C GLY A 25 13.31 -14.76 3.24
N LYS A 26 14.49 -14.43 3.77
CA LYS A 26 15.77 -14.85 3.17
C LYS A 26 16.18 -16.28 3.52
N THR A 27 15.75 -16.84 4.65
CA THR A 27 16.06 -18.22 5.10
C THR A 27 15.13 -18.62 6.25
N ILE A 28 15.12 -19.90 6.65
CA ILE A 28 14.47 -20.38 7.90
C ILE A 28 14.99 -19.62 9.14
N ASP A 29 16.25 -19.19 9.13
CA ASP A 29 16.92 -18.52 10.25
C ASP A 29 16.86 -16.98 10.22
N SER A 30 16.30 -16.39 9.16
CA SER A 30 16.09 -14.94 9.06
C SER A 30 14.61 -14.61 9.24
N PRO A 31 14.23 -13.63 10.08
CA PRO A 31 12.84 -13.24 10.20
C PRO A 31 12.29 -12.80 8.84
N SER A 32 11.14 -13.34 8.44
CA SER A 32 10.46 -12.95 7.22
C SER A 32 10.08 -11.47 7.27
N VAL A 33 10.38 -10.75 6.19
CA VAL A 33 10.10 -9.32 6.06
C VAL A 33 8.64 -9.07 5.68
N ILE A 34 8.04 -10.02 4.94
CA ILE A 34 6.60 -10.10 4.68
C ILE A 34 6.10 -11.45 5.19
N CYS A 35 5.03 -11.46 5.97
CA CYS A 35 4.53 -12.62 6.69
C CYS A 35 3.02 -12.75 6.49
N ASP A 36 2.57 -13.62 5.58
CA ASP A 36 1.15 -13.94 5.39
C ASP A 36 0.31 -12.67 5.15
N VAL A 37 0.74 -11.88 4.16
CA VAL A 37 0.05 -10.67 3.75
C VAL A 37 -0.99 -10.99 2.70
N ASN A 38 -2.22 -10.56 2.96
CA ASN A 38 -3.33 -10.58 2.03
C ASN A 38 -3.69 -9.13 1.68
N LEU A 39 -3.76 -8.79 0.40
CA LEU A 39 -4.05 -7.44 -0.09
C LEU A 39 -4.73 -7.51 -1.46
N VAL A 40 -5.80 -6.74 -1.61
CA VAL A 40 -6.45 -6.48 -2.90
C VAL A 40 -6.36 -4.99 -3.19
N VAL A 41 -5.88 -4.63 -4.38
CA VAL A 41 -5.95 -3.25 -4.90
C VAL A 41 -6.91 -3.26 -6.07
N ARG A 42 -7.93 -2.39 -5.98
CA ARG A 42 -8.93 -2.20 -7.03
C ARG A 42 -8.58 -1.00 -7.89
N LYS A 43 -9.09 -0.99 -9.12
CA LYS A 43 -8.98 0.14 -10.04
C LYS A 43 -9.61 1.39 -9.42
N GLY A 44 -8.99 2.55 -9.65
CA GLY A 44 -9.44 3.84 -9.14
C GLY A 44 -9.11 4.09 -7.66
N ILE A 45 -8.40 3.17 -7.00
CA ILE A 45 -8.01 3.31 -5.60
C ILE A 45 -6.60 3.89 -5.45
N PHE A 46 -6.46 4.84 -4.54
CA PHE A 46 -5.20 5.20 -3.91
C PHE A 46 -5.14 4.59 -2.51
N LEU A 47 -4.18 3.67 -2.30
CA LEU A 47 -3.90 3.02 -1.03
C LEU A 47 -2.61 3.58 -0.40
N ALA A 48 -2.71 4.10 0.82
CA ALA A 48 -1.53 4.42 1.62
C ALA A 48 -1.13 3.22 2.50
N VAL A 49 0.16 3.06 2.72
CA VAL A 49 0.76 2.02 3.57
C VAL A 49 1.58 2.70 4.67
N MET A 50 1.12 2.56 5.91
CA MET A 50 1.76 3.15 7.09
C MET A 50 2.26 2.07 8.05
N GLY A 51 3.20 2.44 8.91
CA GLY A 51 3.75 1.54 9.91
C GLY A 51 5.16 1.96 10.36
N PRO A 52 5.68 1.39 11.45
CA PRO A 52 7.02 1.66 11.94
C PRO A 52 8.09 1.40 10.88
N ARG A 53 9.29 1.97 11.08
CA ARG A 53 10.48 1.53 10.35
C ARG A 53 10.62 0.00 10.50
N GLU A 54 11.06 -0.66 9.43
CA GLU A 54 11.24 -2.12 9.38
C GLU A 54 9.93 -2.95 9.48
N SER A 55 8.76 -2.34 9.27
CA SER A 55 7.49 -3.07 9.22
C SER A 55 7.27 -3.87 7.92
N GLY A 56 8.12 -3.68 6.90
CA GLY A 56 8.04 -4.39 5.62
C GLY A 56 7.42 -3.58 4.46
N ARG A 57 7.09 -2.30 4.64
CA ARG A 57 6.38 -1.46 3.65
C ARG A 57 7.09 -1.36 2.30
N THR A 58 8.37 -0.98 2.29
CA THR A 58 9.20 -0.94 1.08
C THR A 58 9.26 -2.32 0.40
N THR A 59 9.37 -3.39 1.18
CA THR A 59 9.38 -4.76 0.65
C THR A 59 8.05 -5.15 0.04
N LEU A 60 6.92 -4.75 0.65
CA LEU A 60 5.58 -4.92 0.09
C LEU A 60 5.50 -4.23 -1.28
N LEU A 61 5.86 -2.95 -1.38
CA LEU A 61 5.85 -2.23 -2.66
C LEU A 61 6.76 -2.89 -3.71
N ARG A 62 7.97 -3.29 -3.34
CA ARG A 62 8.87 -4.01 -4.25
C ARG A 62 8.30 -5.36 -4.68
N SER A 63 7.57 -6.06 -3.81
CA SER A 63 6.85 -7.28 -4.19
C SER A 63 5.72 -6.99 -5.17
N LEU A 64 4.89 -5.96 -4.93
CA LEU A 64 3.84 -5.54 -5.86
C LEU A 64 4.40 -5.11 -7.23
N ALA A 65 5.59 -4.51 -7.26
CA ALA A 65 6.31 -4.19 -8.49
C ALA A 65 6.87 -5.43 -9.21
N GLY A 66 6.91 -6.60 -8.55
CA GLY A 66 7.57 -7.80 -9.05
C GLY A 66 9.10 -7.80 -8.89
N GLN A 67 9.66 -6.81 -8.18
CA GLN A 67 11.10 -6.69 -7.93
C GLN A 67 11.58 -7.57 -6.76
N VAL A 68 10.67 -7.97 -5.87
CA VAL A 68 10.93 -8.92 -4.78
C VAL A 68 10.02 -10.13 -4.93
N GLN A 69 10.63 -11.30 -5.15
CA GLN A 69 9.89 -12.55 -5.25
C GLN A 69 9.38 -13.03 -3.90
N LEU A 70 8.16 -13.56 -3.90
CA LEU A 70 7.58 -14.22 -2.74
C LEU A 70 8.21 -15.60 -2.56
N THR A 71 8.46 -15.97 -1.32
CA THR A 71 8.85 -17.32 -0.91
C THR A 71 7.63 -18.25 -0.86
N SER A 72 6.45 -17.72 -0.56
CA SER A 72 5.16 -18.42 -0.56
C SER A 72 4.00 -17.45 -0.82
N GLY A 73 2.82 -17.99 -1.12
CA GLY A 73 1.66 -17.22 -1.58
C GLY A 73 1.73 -16.90 -3.07
N PHE A 74 0.82 -16.04 -3.53
CA PHE A 74 0.81 -15.58 -4.93
C PHE A 74 0.57 -14.08 -5.04
N LEU A 75 1.12 -13.51 -6.12
CA LEU A 75 0.81 -12.17 -6.60
C LEU A 75 0.22 -12.31 -8.00
N TRP A 76 -1.00 -11.82 -8.18
CA TRP A 76 -1.64 -11.63 -9.46
C TRP A 76 -1.80 -10.14 -9.74
N ARG A 77 -1.64 -9.76 -11.01
CA ARG A 77 -1.87 -8.40 -11.50
C ARG A 77 -2.68 -8.49 -12.79
N ALA A 78 -3.62 -7.58 -12.97
CA ALA A 78 -4.31 -7.42 -14.25
C ALA A 78 -3.34 -6.85 -15.30
N PRO A 79 -3.61 -7.03 -16.61
CA PRO A 79 -2.75 -6.52 -17.68
C PRO A 79 -2.40 -5.02 -17.56
N GLU A 80 -3.37 -4.21 -17.15
CA GLU A 80 -3.21 -2.76 -16.94
C GLU A 80 -2.36 -2.38 -15.71
N ALA A 81 -2.06 -3.35 -14.84
CA ALA A 81 -1.18 -3.20 -13.69
C ALA A 81 0.17 -3.95 -13.85
N HIS A 82 0.41 -4.61 -15.00
CA HIS A 82 1.65 -5.37 -15.24
C HIS A 82 2.90 -4.48 -15.24
N ASP A 83 2.82 -3.32 -15.89
CA ASP A 83 3.93 -2.35 -16.02
C ASP A 83 3.96 -1.39 -14.81
N ALA A 84 3.74 -1.92 -13.60
CA ALA A 84 3.76 -1.15 -12.38
C ALA A 84 5.11 -0.43 -12.21
N VAL A 85 5.06 0.88 -11.94
CA VAL A 85 6.25 1.71 -11.76
C VAL A 85 6.49 1.93 -10.28
N LEU A 86 7.70 1.58 -9.81
CA LEU A 86 8.16 1.89 -8.46
C LEU A 86 9.08 3.11 -8.48
N CYS A 87 8.63 4.20 -7.86
CA CYS A 87 9.40 5.41 -7.62
C CYS A 87 9.85 5.48 -6.16
N GLY A 88 11.06 5.98 -5.91
CA GLY A 88 11.52 6.30 -4.56
C GLY A 88 11.89 7.78 -4.47
N GLY A 89 11.21 8.54 -3.61
CA GLY A 89 11.51 9.95 -3.31
C GLY A 89 11.34 10.99 -4.44
N GLU A 90 11.60 10.63 -5.70
CA GLU A 90 11.57 11.52 -6.87
C GLU A 90 10.33 11.29 -7.76
N PHE A 91 9.14 11.26 -7.16
CA PHE A 91 7.88 11.20 -7.90
C PHE A 91 7.35 12.61 -8.18
N ASP A 92 7.12 12.93 -9.46
CA ASP A 92 6.58 14.20 -9.96
C ASP A 92 5.58 13.98 -11.12
N GLU A 93 5.07 15.07 -11.72
CA GLU A 93 4.10 14.98 -12.81
C GLU A 93 4.62 14.25 -14.06
N ARG A 94 5.93 14.28 -14.31
CA ARG A 94 6.52 13.64 -15.50
C ARG A 94 6.49 12.12 -15.39
N ALA A 95 6.50 11.57 -14.17
CA ALA A 95 6.31 10.14 -13.94
C ALA A 95 4.94 9.63 -14.46
N LEU A 96 3.97 10.54 -14.62
CA LEU A 96 2.63 10.27 -15.14
C LEU A 96 2.55 10.28 -16.67
N ASP A 97 3.64 10.62 -17.38
CA ASP A 97 3.64 10.67 -18.84
C ASP A 97 3.45 9.27 -19.45
N GLY A 98 2.53 9.15 -20.39
CA GLY A 98 2.24 7.90 -21.11
C GLY A 98 0.93 7.24 -20.68
N PRO A 99 0.75 5.93 -20.96
CA PRO A 99 -0.48 5.25 -20.66
C PRO A 99 -0.68 5.07 -19.14
N PRO A 100 -1.93 5.07 -18.66
CA PRO A 100 -2.23 4.80 -17.25
C PRO A 100 -1.71 3.44 -16.80
N ARG A 101 -1.12 3.41 -15.61
CA ARG A 101 -0.49 2.22 -15.00
C ARG A 101 -0.55 2.28 -13.48
N LEU A 102 -0.21 1.17 -12.83
CA LEU A 102 -0.13 1.10 -11.37
C LEU A 102 1.09 1.89 -10.90
N LEU A 103 0.87 2.88 -10.03
CA LEU A 103 1.93 3.67 -9.43
C LEU A 103 2.25 3.16 -8.03
N LEU A 104 3.53 2.90 -7.78
CA LEU A 104 4.05 2.51 -6.48
C LEU A 104 5.06 3.57 -6.05
N VAL A 105 4.81 4.26 -4.94
CA VAL A 105 5.70 5.33 -4.47
C VAL A 105 6.15 5.04 -3.05
N ASP A 106 7.44 4.78 -2.89
CA ASP A 106 8.04 4.58 -1.57
C ASP A 106 8.45 5.93 -0.97
N ASP A 107 8.17 6.09 0.31
CA ASP A 107 8.48 7.28 1.13
C ASP A 107 7.81 8.55 0.59
N ALA A 108 6.53 8.45 0.24
CA ALA A 108 5.76 9.55 -0.32
C ALA A 108 5.47 10.64 0.72
N GLY A 109 5.90 11.86 0.41
CA GLY A 109 5.51 13.06 1.15
C GLY A 109 4.09 13.54 0.83
N PRO A 110 3.57 14.54 1.57
CA PRO A 110 2.20 15.03 1.41
C PRO A 110 1.86 15.48 -0.02
N ALA A 111 2.78 16.20 -0.67
CA ALA A 111 2.60 16.69 -2.04
C ALA A 111 2.50 15.54 -3.05
N GLN A 112 3.27 14.47 -2.84
CA GLN A 112 3.23 13.28 -3.70
C GLN A 112 1.93 12.50 -3.49
N CYS A 113 1.43 12.39 -2.25
CA CYS A 113 0.12 11.80 -1.99
C CYS A 113 -1.02 12.56 -2.69
N THR A 114 -1.00 13.91 -2.64
CA THR A 114 -1.96 14.74 -3.38
C THR A 114 -1.87 14.51 -4.88
N LEU A 115 -0.65 14.44 -5.43
CA LEU A 115 -0.43 14.16 -6.84
C LEU A 115 -0.92 12.76 -7.25
N LEU A 116 -0.69 11.74 -6.41
CA LEU A 116 -1.15 10.38 -6.66
C LEU A 116 -2.68 10.30 -6.66
N ARG A 117 -3.35 10.95 -5.69
CA ARG A 117 -4.82 11.04 -5.67
C ARG A 117 -5.35 11.67 -6.95
N ALA A 118 -4.80 12.83 -7.34
CA ALA A 118 -5.20 13.51 -8.58
C ALA A 118 -4.94 12.65 -9.82
N ALA A 119 -3.80 11.94 -9.89
CA ALA A 119 -3.50 11.05 -11.00
C ALA A 119 -4.52 9.91 -11.13
N VAL A 120 -4.97 9.35 -10.01
CA VAL A 120 -6.02 8.31 -10.00
C VAL A 120 -7.39 8.89 -10.38
N ASP A 121 -7.76 10.06 -9.84
CA ASP A 121 -9.02 10.75 -10.17
C ASP A 121 -9.13 11.11 -11.66
N ASP A 122 -8.03 11.60 -12.23
CA ASP A 122 -7.94 11.99 -13.64
C ASP A 122 -7.81 10.78 -14.58
N GLY A 123 -7.72 9.56 -14.05
CA GLY A 123 -7.48 8.33 -14.83
C GLY A 123 -6.08 8.25 -15.45
N ARG A 124 -5.14 9.09 -15.02
CA ARG A 124 -3.72 9.06 -15.41
C ARG A 124 -2.95 7.92 -14.72
N ALA A 125 -3.51 7.37 -13.65
CA ALA A 125 -3.08 6.13 -13.02
C ALA A 125 -4.27 5.18 -12.88
N VAL A 126 -4.05 3.88 -13.09
CA VAL A 126 -5.13 2.89 -12.88
C VAL A 126 -5.43 2.69 -11.40
N ALA A 127 -4.41 2.83 -10.55
CA ALA A 127 -4.44 2.88 -9.10
C ALA A 127 -3.06 3.34 -8.59
N ALA A 128 -2.98 3.68 -7.31
CA ALA A 128 -1.74 4.03 -6.64
C ALA A 128 -1.58 3.29 -5.30
N VAL A 129 -0.37 2.87 -4.96
CA VAL A 129 0.00 2.42 -3.62
C VAL A 129 1.22 3.20 -3.18
N ALA A 130 1.16 3.87 -2.03
CA ALA A 130 2.30 4.62 -1.51
C ALA A 130 2.62 4.25 -0.07
N THR A 131 3.90 4.18 0.28
CA THR A 131 4.27 4.22 1.69
C THR A 131 4.39 5.68 2.12
N THR A 132 3.93 5.99 3.33
CA THR A 132 4.08 7.33 3.90
C THR A 132 4.13 7.23 5.43
N ASP A 133 4.84 8.15 6.07
CA ASP A 133 4.76 8.36 7.52
C ASP A 133 3.94 9.62 7.87
N ASP A 134 3.53 10.40 6.88
CA ASP A 134 2.71 11.60 7.07
C ASP A 134 1.21 11.28 7.03
N VAL A 135 0.53 11.62 8.12
CA VAL A 135 -0.91 11.42 8.26
C VAL A 135 -1.71 12.30 7.31
N THR A 136 -1.21 13.49 6.99
CA THR A 136 -1.93 14.44 6.12
C THR A 136 -1.95 13.93 4.68
N GLY A 137 -0.83 13.42 4.18
CA GLY A 137 -0.71 12.76 2.88
C GLY A 137 -1.53 11.48 2.83
N ALA A 138 -1.47 10.64 3.88
CA ALA A 138 -2.30 9.45 3.98
C ALA A 138 -3.81 9.76 3.92
N ALA A 139 -4.23 10.97 4.32
CA ALA A 139 -5.64 11.37 4.25
C ALA A 139 -6.15 11.61 2.81
N ALA A 140 -5.26 11.75 1.83
CA ALA A 140 -5.62 11.79 0.41
C ALA A 140 -5.92 10.40 -0.18
N ALA A 141 -5.55 9.32 0.54
CA ALA A 141 -5.84 7.95 0.12
C ALA A 141 -7.29 7.56 0.43
N ASP A 142 -7.85 6.64 -0.37
CA ASP A 142 -9.13 6.02 -0.05
C ASP A 142 -9.01 5.17 1.23
N ALA A 143 -7.85 4.53 1.37
CA ALA A 143 -7.56 3.57 2.42
C ALA A 143 -6.13 3.73 2.94
N VAL A 144 -5.94 3.45 4.22
CA VAL A 144 -4.63 3.36 4.88
C VAL A 144 -4.49 1.98 5.47
N LEU A 145 -3.59 1.19 4.89
CA LEU A 145 -3.17 -0.11 5.38
C LEU A 145 -2.04 0.07 6.39
N PHE A 146 -2.12 -0.63 7.53
CA PHE A 146 -1.11 -0.57 8.58
C PHE A 146 -0.31 -1.87 8.64
N MET A 147 1.01 -1.75 8.62
CA MET A 147 1.93 -2.87 8.74
C MET A 147 2.68 -2.87 10.07
N ARG A 148 2.92 -4.08 10.61
CA ARG A 148 3.81 -4.31 11.75
C ARG A 148 4.47 -5.66 11.63
N ARG A 149 5.81 -5.71 11.77
CA ARG A 149 6.60 -6.96 11.74
C ARG A 149 6.24 -7.86 10.53
N GLY A 150 6.15 -7.24 9.35
CA GLY A 150 5.85 -7.92 8.09
C GLY A 150 4.39 -8.34 7.88
N ARG A 151 3.47 -8.01 8.81
CA ARG A 151 2.05 -8.36 8.72
C ARG A 151 1.18 -7.12 8.50
N VAL A 152 0.08 -7.29 7.80
CA VAL A 152 -1.04 -6.34 7.84
C VAL A 152 -1.75 -6.52 9.18
N VAL A 153 -1.94 -5.41 9.91
CA VAL A 153 -2.56 -5.44 11.25
C VAL A 153 -3.87 -4.69 11.31
N ASP A 154 -4.09 -3.73 10.41
CA ASP A 154 -5.35 -2.99 10.31
C ASP A 154 -5.44 -2.28 8.97
N MET A 155 -6.65 -1.82 8.63
CA MET A 155 -6.92 -0.97 7.49
C MET A 155 -8.08 -0.03 7.81
N VAL A 156 -7.91 1.27 7.55
CA VAL A 156 -8.94 2.28 7.83
C VAL A 156 -9.11 3.21 6.63
N ALA A 157 -10.26 3.89 6.53
CA ALA A 157 -10.47 4.92 5.53
C ALA A 157 -9.49 6.09 5.71
N GLY A 158 -8.83 6.55 4.65
CA GLY A 158 -7.90 7.68 4.71
C GLY A 158 -8.57 8.99 5.06
N SER A 159 -9.84 9.16 4.65
CA SER A 159 -10.69 10.31 5.00
C SER A 159 -10.93 10.50 6.50
N ASN A 160 -10.50 9.55 7.37
CA ASN A 160 -10.59 9.65 8.82
C ASN A 160 -9.20 9.80 9.49
N PRO A 161 -8.60 11.00 9.47
CA PRO A 161 -7.26 11.22 10.01
C PRO A 161 -7.16 10.97 11.53
N ALA A 162 -8.26 11.10 12.28
CA ALA A 162 -8.29 10.77 13.71
C ALA A 162 -8.07 9.26 13.94
N ARG A 163 -8.77 8.41 13.18
CA ARG A 163 -8.56 6.94 13.20
C ARG A 163 -7.19 6.56 12.68
N VAL A 164 -6.71 7.20 11.62
CA VAL A 164 -5.35 6.97 11.09
C VAL A 164 -4.30 7.22 12.18
N ARG A 165 -4.37 8.35 12.90
CA ARG A 165 -3.45 8.66 14.02
C ARG A 165 -3.55 7.66 15.15
N GLN A 166 -4.77 7.29 15.55
CA GLN A 166 -4.98 6.33 16.62
C GLN A 166 -4.36 4.96 16.27
N CYS A 167 -4.59 4.50 15.04
CA CYS A 167 -4.01 3.27 14.55
C CYS A 167 -2.48 3.36 14.52
N LEU A 168 -1.92 4.43 13.98
CA LEU A 168 -0.47 4.63 13.91
C LEU A 168 0.19 4.56 15.29
N ARG A 169 -0.37 5.21 16.33
CA ARG A 169 0.14 5.13 17.71
C ARG A 169 0.15 3.69 18.25
N ARG A 170 -0.96 2.98 18.09
CA ARG A 170 -1.11 1.58 18.52
C ARG A 170 -0.12 0.65 17.82
N VAL A 171 0.14 0.89 16.53
CA VAL A 171 1.09 0.09 15.73
C VAL A 171 2.54 0.46 16.06
N GLY A 172 2.83 1.74 16.32
CA GLY A 172 4.11 2.27 16.78
C GLY A 172 4.50 1.85 18.20
N GLY A 173 3.53 1.44 19.02
CA GLY A 173 3.76 1.08 20.42
C GLY A 173 3.83 2.28 21.36
N GLU A 174 3.34 3.45 20.95
CA GLU A 174 3.19 4.58 21.86
C GLU A 174 1.90 4.41 22.68
N PRO A 175 1.96 4.47 24.03
CA PRO A 175 0.78 4.35 24.88
C PRO A 175 -0.18 5.54 24.67
N GLU A 176 -1.49 5.26 24.78
CA GLU A 176 -2.52 6.30 24.86
C GLU A 176 -2.38 6.99 26.24
N THR A 177 -1.79 8.20 26.27
CA THR A 177 -1.79 9.07 27.46
C THR A 177 -3.04 9.95 27.52
#